data_AF-A0A7G8W5X5-F1
#
_entry.id   AF-A0A7G8W5X5-F1
#
_cell.length_a   1.000
_cell.length_b   1.000
_cell.length_c   1.000
_cell.angle_alpha   90.00
_cell.angle_beta   90.00
_cell.angle_gamma   90.00
#
_symmetry.space_group_name_H-M   'P 1'
#
loop_
_entity.id
_entity.type
_entity.pdbx_description
1 polymer ?
#
loop_
_entity_poly.entity_id
_entity_poly.type
_entity_poly.pdbx_seq_one_letter_code
_entity_poly.pdbx_strand_id
1 'polypeptide(L)'
;MKGASGFTLIELMIVVAVVGILAGIAYPSYNQYVLKSRRADARNAVLDLASRQERYFSVNNAYTNLPTALGYGGSSAFPISVNVSGQSYYTLSATFSATPAGFVATATPTSSQVADTKCYSFQVDQSGAQTNLDSGGSPLTSSGCW
;
A
#
# COMPACT_ATOMS: atom_id res chain seq x y z
N MET A 1 -7.27 60.26 13.35
CA MET A 1 -6.34 59.12 13.41
C MET A 1 -7.15 57.86 13.60
N LYS A 2 -7.22 56.97 12.60
CA LYS A 2 -7.91 55.67 12.74
C LYS A 2 -7.03 54.78 13.61
N GLY A 3 -7.48 54.48 14.82
CA GLY A 3 -6.79 53.56 15.72
C GLY A 3 -6.72 52.17 15.09
N ALA A 4 -5.57 51.53 15.15
CA ALA A 4 -5.43 50.13 14.77
C ALA A 4 -6.23 49.29 15.78
N SER A 5 -7.32 48.69 15.33
CA SER A 5 -8.10 47.74 16.12
C SER A 5 -7.26 46.47 16.32
N GLY A 6 -6.83 46.21 17.55
CA GLY A 6 -6.13 44.97 17.92
C GLY A 6 -7.11 43.86 18.29
N PHE A 7 -6.72 42.59 18.06
CA PHE A 7 -7.44 41.43 18.56
C PHE A 7 -7.36 41.34 20.09
N THR A 8 -8.45 40.93 20.73
CA THR A 8 -8.46 40.64 22.16
C THR A 8 -7.85 39.27 22.45
N LEU A 9 -7.31 39.11 23.66
CA LEU A 9 -6.72 37.84 24.11
C LEU A 9 -7.79 36.72 24.15
N ILE A 10 -9.04 37.08 24.46
CA ILE A 10 -10.15 36.13 24.46
C ILE A 10 -10.55 35.67 23.06
N GLU A 11 -10.53 36.56 22.05
CA GLU A 11 -10.77 36.17 20.66
C GLU A 11 -9.71 35.18 20.18
N LEU A 12 -8.43 35.41 20.53
CA LEU A 12 -7.35 34.49 20.18
C LEU A 12 -7.52 33.12 20.88
N MET A 13 -7.97 33.09 22.14
CA MET A 13 -8.25 31.84 22.84
C MET A 13 -9.38 31.04 22.20
N ILE A 14 -10.45 31.71 21.76
CA ILE A 14 -11.56 31.05 21.06
C ILE A 14 -11.09 30.49 19.71
N VAL A 15 -10.30 31.26 18.95
CA VAL A 15 -9.76 30.79 17.66
C VAL A 15 -8.89 29.55 17.85
N VAL A 16 -7.98 29.55 18.83
CA VAL A 16 -7.14 28.39 19.13
C VAL A 16 -7.98 27.19 19.56
N ALA A 17 -9.04 27.40 20.35
CA ALA A 17 -9.95 26.33 20.73
C ALA A 17 -10.66 25.70 19.52
N VAL A 18 -11.17 26.53 18.59
CA VAL A 18 -11.81 26.05 17.36
C VAL A 18 -10.82 25.31 16.46
N VAL A 19 -9.61 25.85 16.26
CA VAL A 19 -8.56 25.21 15.46
C VAL A 19 -8.14 23.88 16.08
N GLY A 20 -8.03 23.80 17.41
CA GLY A 20 -7.71 22.57 18.13
C GLY A 20 -8.75 21.46 17.90
N ILE A 21 -10.04 21.80 17.96
CA ILE A 21 -11.14 20.87 17.68
C ILE A 21 -11.07 20.37 16.23
N LEU A 22 -10.89 21.27 15.27
CA LEU A 22 -10.81 20.92 13.85
C LEU A 22 -9.58 20.04 13.55
N ALA A 23 -8.42 20.40 14.11
CA ALA A 23 -7.19 19.64 13.93
C ALA A 23 -7.31 18.20 14.45
N GLY A 24 -8.00 18.00 15.59
CA GLY A 24 -8.23 16.68 16.18
C GLY A 24 -9.01 15.72 15.27
N ILE A 25 -9.91 16.24 14.42
CA ILE A 25 -10.70 15.44 13.48
C ILE A 25 -10.00 15.35 12.11
N ALA A 26 -9.47 16.47 11.63
CA ALA A 26 -8.89 16.58 10.29
C ALA A 26 -7.61 15.76 10.14
N TYR A 27 -6.72 15.77 11.15
CA TYR A 27 -5.44 15.08 11.08
C TYR A 27 -5.55 13.55 10.91
N PRO A 28 -6.30 12.81 11.76
CA PRO A 28 -6.46 11.37 11.56
C PRO A 28 -7.18 11.04 10.25
N SER A 29 -8.17 11.86 9.84
CA SER A 29 -8.88 11.69 8.58
C SER A 29 -7.95 11.82 7.37
N TYR A 30 -7.09 12.85 7.36
CA TYR A 30 -6.10 13.05 6.30
C TYR A 30 -5.11 11.89 6.22
N ASN A 31 -4.59 11.40 7.35
CA ASN A 31 -3.70 10.24 7.36
C ASN A 31 -4.37 9.01 6.75
N GLN A 32 -5.63 8.73 7.09
CA GLN A 32 -6.39 7.63 6.50
C GLN A 32 -6.59 7.81 4.99
N TYR A 33 -6.83 9.03 4.52
CA TYR A 33 -6.92 9.34 3.10
C TYR A 33 -5.61 9.04 2.36
N VAL A 34 -4.47 9.47 2.91
CA VAL A 34 -3.14 9.22 2.32
C VAL A 34 -2.84 7.71 2.26
N LEU A 35 -3.11 6.97 3.35
CA LEU A 35 -2.94 5.52 3.37
C LEU A 35 -3.80 4.85 2.30
N LYS A 36 -5.08 5.23 2.20
CA LYS A 36 -6.01 4.71 1.19
C LYS A 36 -5.55 5.00 -0.23
N SER A 37 -5.04 6.19 -0.50
CA SER A 37 -4.53 6.57 -1.83
C SER A 37 -3.41 5.63 -2.28
N ARG A 38 -2.50 5.26 -1.37
CA ARG A 38 -1.34 4.40 -1.67
C ARG A 38 -1.69 2.92 -1.86
N ARG A 39 -2.86 2.47 -1.40
CA ARG A 39 -3.34 1.09 -1.66
C ARG A 39 -3.50 0.82 -3.15
N ALA A 40 -3.83 1.84 -3.95
CA ALA A 40 -3.91 1.70 -5.40
C ALA A 40 -2.58 1.24 -6.00
N ASP A 41 -1.47 1.80 -5.51
CA ASP A 41 -0.12 1.42 -5.95
C ASP A 41 0.18 -0.05 -5.62
N ALA A 42 -0.18 -0.50 -4.41
CA ALA A 42 -0.02 -1.90 -4.00
C ALA A 42 -0.82 -2.86 -4.89
N ARG A 43 -2.10 -2.55 -5.14
CA ARG A 43 -2.98 -3.39 -5.99
C ARG A 43 -2.45 -3.45 -7.42
N ASN A 44 -2.08 -2.31 -8.00
CA ASN A 44 -1.51 -2.26 -9.34
C ASN A 44 -0.21 -3.06 -9.42
N ALA A 45 0.66 -2.94 -8.42
CA ALA A 45 1.93 -3.65 -8.36
C ALA A 45 1.75 -5.18 -8.27
N VAL A 46 0.83 -5.66 -7.43
CA VAL A 46 0.52 -7.10 -7.31
C VAL A 46 -0.13 -7.65 -8.58
N LEU A 47 -1.06 -6.91 -9.19
CA LEU A 47 -1.72 -7.33 -10.43
C LEU A 47 -0.74 -7.36 -11.62
N ASP A 48 0.17 -6.40 -11.71
CA ASP A 48 1.25 -6.41 -12.70
C ASP A 48 2.18 -7.61 -12.50
N LEU A 49 2.57 -7.91 -11.25
CA LEU A 49 3.38 -9.09 -10.95
C LEU A 49 2.65 -10.39 -11.34
N ALA A 50 1.37 -10.53 -10.98
CA ALA A 50 0.56 -11.68 -11.38
C ALA A 50 0.49 -11.83 -12.91
N SER A 51 0.21 -10.74 -13.64
CA SER A 51 0.16 -10.75 -15.10
C SER A 51 1.50 -11.15 -15.73
N ARG A 52 2.62 -10.71 -15.17
CA ARG A 52 3.96 -11.10 -15.64
C ARG A 52 4.25 -12.57 -15.39
N GLN A 53 3.83 -13.11 -14.24
CA GLN A 53 3.96 -14.53 -13.93
C GLN A 53 3.16 -15.39 -14.92
N GLU A 54 1.91 -15.02 -15.21
CA GLU A 54 1.08 -15.73 -16.20
C GLU A 54 1.67 -15.70 -17.61
N ARG A 55 2.21 -14.53 -18.01
CA ARG A 55 2.92 -14.40 -19.30
C ARG A 55 4.15 -15.29 -19.34
N TYR A 56 4.93 -15.34 -18.26
CA TYR A 56 6.12 -16.18 -18.18
C TYR A 56 5.76 -17.67 -18.21
N PHE A 57 4.71 -18.08 -17.50
CA PHE A 57 4.19 -19.45 -17.50
C PHE A 57 3.72 -19.88 -18.89
N SER A 58 3.03 -19.00 -19.62
CA SER A 58 2.54 -19.29 -20.98
C SER A 58 3.64 -19.68 -21.97
N VAL A 59 4.89 -19.27 -21.72
CA VAL A 59 6.05 -19.56 -22.59
C VAL A 59 6.94 -20.66 -22.01
N ASN A 60 7.09 -20.72 -20.68
CA ASN A 60 8.07 -21.58 -20.01
C ASN A 60 7.45 -22.76 -19.25
N ASN A 61 6.12 -22.82 -19.16
CA ASN A 61 5.36 -23.82 -18.40
C ASN A 61 5.78 -23.94 -16.92
N ALA A 62 6.28 -22.84 -16.36
CA ALA A 62 6.71 -22.71 -14.98
C ALA A 62 6.64 -21.24 -14.55
N TYR A 63 6.42 -20.98 -13.25
CA TYR A 63 6.58 -19.64 -12.68
C TYR A 63 8.04 -19.39 -12.29
N THR A 64 8.43 -18.12 -12.14
CA THR A 64 9.83 -17.75 -11.86
C THR A 64 9.97 -16.88 -10.62
N ASN A 65 10.98 -17.18 -9.80
CA ASN A 65 11.33 -16.33 -8.66
C ASN A 65 12.26 -15.17 -9.05
N LEU A 66 12.70 -15.10 -10.31
CA LEU A 66 13.68 -14.13 -10.78
C LEU A 66 12.96 -12.89 -11.33
N PRO A 67 13.03 -11.72 -10.66
CA PRO A 67 12.36 -10.52 -11.14
C PRO A 67 12.89 -10.06 -12.50
N THR A 68 14.16 -10.31 -12.80
CA THR A 68 14.77 -10.02 -14.11
C THR A 68 14.07 -10.75 -15.25
N ALA A 69 13.65 -12.00 -15.05
CA ALA A 69 12.90 -12.78 -16.04
C ALA A 69 11.48 -12.25 -16.27
N LEU A 70 10.96 -11.48 -15.31
CA LEU A 70 9.66 -10.80 -15.39
C LEU A 70 9.79 -9.36 -15.91
N GLY A 71 10.99 -8.91 -16.25
CA GLY A 71 11.24 -7.55 -16.75
C GLY A 71 11.37 -6.47 -15.66
N TYR A 72 11.54 -6.86 -14.39
CA TYR A 72 11.98 -5.92 -13.35
C TYR A 72 13.51 -5.77 -13.46
N GLY A 73 13.95 -4.77 -14.23
CA GLY A 73 15.37 -4.46 -14.40
C GLY A 73 16.04 -4.12 -13.07
N GLY A 74 17.28 -4.57 -12.87
CA GLY A 74 18.10 -4.18 -11.71
C GLY A 74 17.86 -4.96 -10.41
N SER A 75 16.92 -5.91 -10.34
CA SER A 75 16.70 -6.74 -9.15
C SER A 75 16.81 -8.24 -9.48
N SER A 76 17.80 -8.91 -8.89
CA SER A 76 18.04 -10.35 -9.09
C SER A 76 17.20 -11.26 -8.19
N ALA A 77 16.50 -10.70 -7.19
CA ALA A 77 15.67 -11.44 -6.25
C ALA A 77 14.52 -10.58 -5.71
N PHE A 78 13.44 -11.25 -5.29
CA PHE A 78 12.44 -10.66 -4.41
C PHE A 78 12.96 -10.54 -2.97
N PRO A 79 12.48 -9.59 -2.16
CA PRO A 79 11.45 -8.60 -2.48
C PRO A 79 11.99 -7.41 -3.31
N ILE A 80 11.12 -6.81 -4.13
CA ILE A 80 11.42 -5.59 -4.90
C ILE A 80 10.60 -4.41 -4.38
N SER A 81 11.18 -3.20 -4.36
CA SER A 81 10.49 -1.99 -3.91
C SER A 81 9.51 -1.46 -4.95
N VAL A 82 8.30 -1.11 -4.52
CA VAL A 82 7.32 -0.39 -5.33
C VAL A 82 7.60 1.10 -5.16
N ASN A 83 8.36 1.67 -6.10
CA ASN A 83 8.75 3.08 -6.07
C ASN A 83 7.71 3.96 -6.78
N VAL A 84 7.12 4.88 -6.04
CA VAL A 84 6.18 5.89 -6.55
C VAL A 84 6.74 7.25 -6.19
N SER A 85 7.06 8.06 -7.21
CA SER A 85 7.61 9.41 -7.03
C SER A 85 8.86 9.46 -6.13
N GLY A 86 9.74 8.45 -6.24
CA GLY A 86 10.98 8.34 -5.47
C GLY A 86 10.83 7.74 -4.07
N GLN A 87 9.62 7.37 -3.65
CA GLN A 87 9.34 6.80 -2.33
C GLN A 87 8.83 5.35 -2.45
N SER A 88 9.19 4.49 -1.49
CA SER A 88 8.72 3.10 -1.42
C SER A 88 7.82 2.90 -0.19
N TYR A 89 6.53 2.66 -0.43
CA TYR A 89 5.53 2.35 0.60
C TYR A 89 5.09 0.90 0.61
N TYR A 90 5.50 0.13 -0.38
CA TYR A 90 5.25 -1.30 -0.49
C TYR A 90 6.48 -2.02 -1.06
N THR A 91 6.63 -3.29 -0.71
CA THR A 91 7.54 -4.23 -1.38
C THR A 91 6.75 -5.39 -1.97
N LEU A 92 7.09 -5.78 -3.19
CA LEU A 92 6.53 -6.94 -3.86
C LEU A 92 7.39 -8.17 -3.60
N SER A 93 6.74 -9.31 -3.38
CA SER A 93 7.35 -10.63 -3.33
C SER A 93 6.43 -11.66 -3.99
N ALA A 94 6.97 -12.83 -4.30
CA ALA A 94 6.18 -13.97 -4.74
C ALA A 94 6.66 -15.25 -4.05
N THR A 95 5.72 -16.07 -3.62
CA THR A 95 5.97 -17.45 -3.20
C THR A 95 5.41 -18.40 -4.24
N PHE A 96 5.94 -19.63 -4.30
CA PHE A 96 5.66 -20.57 -5.39
C PHE A 96 5.36 -21.97 -4.86
N SER A 97 4.49 -22.69 -5.57
CA SER A 97 4.25 -24.11 -5.39
C SER A 97 4.56 -24.86 -6.69
N ALA A 98 5.13 -26.06 -6.58
CA ALA A 98 5.45 -26.89 -7.74
C ALA A 98 4.31 -27.82 -8.16
N THR A 99 3.42 -28.20 -7.22
CA THR A 99 2.39 -29.23 -7.43
C THR A 99 1.10 -28.91 -6.66
N PRO A 100 0.04 -28.39 -7.33
CA PRO A 100 0.05 -27.85 -8.69
C PRO A 100 0.95 -26.61 -8.79
N ALA A 101 1.42 -26.30 -10.00
CA ALA A 101 2.18 -25.09 -10.25
C ALA A 101 1.33 -23.86 -9.88
N GLY A 102 1.83 -23.04 -8.97
CA GLY A 102 1.10 -21.88 -8.47
C GLY A 102 2.04 -20.82 -7.92
N PHE A 103 1.52 -19.62 -7.73
CA PHE A 103 2.22 -18.55 -7.05
C PHE A 103 1.26 -17.74 -6.18
N VAL A 104 1.81 -17.05 -5.19
CA VAL A 104 1.12 -16.00 -4.46
C VAL A 104 1.97 -14.73 -4.52
N ALA A 105 1.52 -13.75 -5.31
CA ALA A 105 2.12 -12.44 -5.38
C ALA A 105 1.65 -11.61 -4.19
N THR A 106 2.57 -10.97 -3.48
CA THR A 106 2.28 -10.22 -2.24
C THR A 106 2.89 -8.83 -2.28
N ALA A 107 2.09 -7.79 -2.06
CA ALA A 107 2.55 -6.44 -1.72
C ALA A 107 2.44 -6.22 -0.21
N THR A 108 3.59 -6.07 0.44
CA THR A 108 3.71 -5.84 1.89
C THR A 108 4.00 -4.37 2.14
N PRO A 109 3.32 -3.70 3.07
CA PRO A 109 3.50 -2.27 3.32
C PRO A 109 4.84 -2.01 4.01
N THR A 110 5.41 -0.84 3.76
CA THR A 110 6.66 -0.36 4.37
C THR A 110 6.52 1.10 4.79
N SER A 111 7.49 1.60 5.56
CA SER A 111 7.51 3.01 6.01
C SER A 111 6.18 3.39 6.69
N SER A 112 5.63 4.58 6.43
CA SER A 112 4.37 5.05 7.01
C SER A 112 3.14 4.19 6.68
N GLN A 113 3.22 3.33 5.65
CA GLN A 113 2.08 2.51 5.24
C GLN A 113 1.81 1.34 6.21
N VAL A 114 2.77 0.97 7.05
CA VAL A 114 2.57 -0.07 8.09
C VAL A 114 1.49 0.31 9.10
N ALA A 115 1.12 1.60 9.19
CA ALA A 115 0.02 2.08 10.01
C ALA A 115 -1.37 1.67 9.47
N ASP A 116 -1.46 1.17 8.23
CA ASP A 116 -2.71 0.72 7.61
C ASP A 116 -3.09 -0.70 8.06
N THR A 117 -3.38 -0.87 9.35
CA THR A 117 -3.71 -2.18 9.94
C THR A 117 -5.01 -2.78 9.39
N LYS A 118 -5.90 -1.95 8.82
CA LYS A 118 -7.16 -2.40 8.21
C LYS A 118 -6.94 -3.07 6.85
N CYS A 119 -5.94 -2.61 6.09
CA CYS A 119 -5.60 -3.11 4.76
C CYS A 119 -4.07 -3.21 4.65
N TYR A 120 -3.50 -4.14 5.39
CA TYR A 120 -2.06 -4.19 5.60
C TYR A 120 -1.35 -4.68 4.33
N SER A 121 -1.46 -5.96 3.99
CA SER A 121 -0.86 -6.53 2.78
C SER A 121 -1.90 -7.00 1.78
N PHE A 122 -1.52 -7.02 0.50
CA PHE A 122 -2.37 -7.40 -0.62
C PHE A 122 -1.76 -8.61 -1.32
N GLN A 123 -2.56 -9.65 -1.56
CA GLN A 123 -2.17 -10.87 -2.27
C GLN A 123 -3.07 -11.20 -3.46
N VAL A 124 -2.47 -11.69 -4.54
CA VAL A 124 -3.15 -12.34 -5.66
C VAL A 124 -2.47 -13.66 -5.97
N ASP A 125 -3.26 -14.72 -6.11
CA ASP A 125 -2.78 -16.03 -6.55
C ASP A 125 -2.96 -16.28 -8.05
N GLN A 126 -2.50 -17.43 -8.55
CA GLN A 126 -2.60 -17.81 -9.96
C GLN A 126 -4.05 -17.97 -10.48
N SER A 127 -5.03 -18.08 -9.59
CA SER A 127 -6.46 -18.13 -9.98
C SER A 127 -7.09 -16.73 -10.05
N GLY A 128 -6.34 -15.70 -9.67
CA GLY A 128 -6.84 -14.33 -9.53
C GLY A 128 -7.52 -14.07 -8.18
N ALA A 129 -7.43 -15.00 -7.21
CA ALA A 129 -8.04 -14.81 -5.91
C ALA A 129 -7.31 -13.71 -5.13
N GLN A 130 -8.07 -12.71 -4.70
CA GLN A 130 -7.58 -11.54 -3.99
C GLN A 130 -7.75 -11.73 -2.48
N THR A 131 -6.65 -11.68 -1.74
CA THR A 131 -6.65 -11.79 -0.28
C THR A 131 -5.91 -10.61 0.33
N ASN A 132 -6.32 -10.17 1.52
CA ASN A 132 -5.51 -9.27 2.33
C ASN A 132 -5.05 -9.99 3.58
N LEU A 133 -3.82 -9.74 4.03
CA LEU A 133 -3.33 -10.26 5.30
C LEU A 133 -3.02 -9.12 6.27
N ASP A 134 -3.18 -9.39 7.56
CA ASP A 134 -2.70 -8.55 8.65
C ASP A 134 -1.16 -8.60 8.78
N SER A 135 -0.61 -7.90 9.78
CA SER A 135 0.83 -7.90 10.02
C SER A 135 1.40 -9.25 10.47
N GLY A 136 0.57 -10.17 10.94
CA GLY A 136 0.94 -11.53 11.32
C GLY A 136 0.80 -12.54 10.18
N GLY A 137 0.32 -12.13 9.01
CA GLY A 137 0.08 -13.00 7.87
C GLY A 137 -1.26 -13.73 7.89
N SER A 138 -2.19 -13.34 8.76
CA SER A 138 -3.54 -13.92 8.82
C SER A 138 -4.49 -13.20 7.86
N PRO A 139 -5.40 -13.93 7.16
CA PRO A 139 -6.38 -13.30 6.28
C PRO A 139 -7.28 -12.29 7.00
N LEU A 140 -7.39 -11.09 6.43
CA LEU A 140 -8.31 -10.05 6.84
C LEU A 140 -9.62 -10.16 6.06
N THR A 141 -10.75 -10.08 6.77
CA THR A 141 -12.10 -10.01 6.19
C THR A 141 -12.58 -8.57 5.98
N SER A 142 -11.66 -7.60 6.06
CA SER A 142 -11.99 -6.17 5.98
C SER A 142 -12.55 -5.81 4.61
N SER A 143 -13.75 -5.23 4.60
CA SER A 143 -14.38 -4.73 3.37
C SER A 143 -13.69 -3.45 2.88
N GLY A 144 -13.54 -3.33 1.55
CA GLY A 144 -13.09 -2.11 0.87
C GLY A 144 -11.56 -1.88 0.80
N CYS A 145 -10.76 -2.93 0.92
CA CYS A 145 -9.32 -2.87 0.67
C CYS A 145 -9.00 -3.08 -0.83
N TRP A 146 -9.58 -4.12 -1.44
CA TRP A 146 -9.52 -4.40 -2.88
C TRP A 146 -10.48 -3.52 -3.66
#